data_AF-A0A9P9BIP7-F1
#
_entry.id   AF-A0A9P9BIP7-F1
#
_cell.length_a   1.000
_cell.length_b   1.000
_cell.length_c   1.000
_cell.angle_alpha   90.00
_cell.angle_beta   90.00
_cell.angle_gamma   90.00
#
_symmetry.space_group_name_H-M   'P 1'
#
loop_
_entity.id
_entity.type
_entity.pdbx_description
1 polymer ?
#
loop_
_entity_poly.entity_id
_entity_poly.type
_entity_poly.pdbx_seq_one_letter_code
_entity_poly.pdbx_strand_id
1 'polypeptide(L)'
;GNDGPWSTFDIRVGTPEQYIRVLVSTASPQTMVALDSDGCSEAVFGTMPPDCAVSRGGLFNINESSSWTDVGLHGINGNGVGLEANLGYVQRAQFGLETLGLGLYGPSFENQTVAGIATPSPFYLGILGLNGQPVNFTTLGNYSSPSLLTTLKEQNKIPSLSWSYTAGAGYRLKQVYGQLIFSGYDTSRFTPNSASFSMAGDVTRDLVVVLQSISYSGSSSTDQLLGSPIDIYIDSTDPHIWLPQTACEAFEAAFGLTLDGESGLYLVNDSHHETLLDENAQVTFRISDVKGGGEGVAIRLPYAAFDLVAENPLVSGEGNASARYFPLKRAANETQYTLGRTFLQEAYLSADYERKVFNVSACTWQEGAEENIVTIPSREGNTGSSNDDGGSSSGSSSDSGLSTGQIAGIAVGSVLAGLLVIALVVFCVFRQRRK
;
A
#
# COMPACT_ATOMS: atom_id res chain seq x y z
N GLY A 1 -14.54 8.92 -1.32
CA GLY A 1 -13.86 9.89 -0.44
C GLY A 1 -13.91 11.24 -1.09
N ASN A 2 -13.04 12.16 -0.72
CA ASN A 2 -12.91 13.47 -1.37
C ASN A 2 -12.07 13.43 -2.65
N ASP A 3 -11.48 12.29 -3.00
CA ASP A 3 -10.51 12.07 -4.08
C ASP A 3 -10.96 10.96 -5.04
N GLY A 4 -12.27 10.68 -5.10
CA GLY A 4 -12.85 9.67 -5.98
C GLY A 4 -13.67 8.58 -5.27
N PRO A 5 -14.35 7.73 -6.06
CA PRO A 5 -15.29 6.72 -5.57
C PRO A 5 -14.60 5.40 -5.19
N TRP A 6 -13.57 5.47 -4.34
CA TRP A 6 -12.83 4.30 -3.90
C TRP A 6 -13.69 3.32 -3.10
N SER A 7 -13.47 2.03 -3.30
CA SER A 7 -14.07 0.99 -2.45
C SER A 7 -13.57 1.16 -1.01
N THR A 8 -14.51 1.16 -0.07
CA THR A 8 -14.21 1.21 1.37
C THR A 8 -14.55 -0.12 2.01
N PHE A 9 -13.92 -0.39 3.14
CA PHE A 9 -14.06 -1.63 3.89
C PHE A 9 -14.55 -1.30 5.29
N ASP A 10 -15.58 -2.01 5.75
CA ASP A 10 -16.07 -1.86 7.11
C ASP A 10 -15.07 -2.48 8.10
N ILE A 11 -14.82 -1.74 9.17
CA ILE A 11 -14.17 -2.20 10.39
C ILE A 11 -15.04 -1.82 11.59
N ARG A 12 -14.81 -2.50 12.71
CA ARG A 12 -15.50 -2.24 13.98
C ARG A 12 -14.44 -1.91 15.02
N VAL A 13 -14.58 -0.79 15.71
CA VAL A 13 -13.57 -0.32 16.66
C VAL A 13 -14.21 -0.06 18.01
N GLY A 14 -13.60 -0.58 19.08
CA GLY A 14 -14.01 -0.31 20.45
C GLY A 14 -15.06 -1.24 21.03
N THR A 15 -15.37 -1.01 22.31
CA THR A 15 -16.41 -1.72 23.08
C THR A 15 -17.35 -0.70 23.75
N PRO A 16 -18.62 -0.56 23.34
CA PRO A 16 -19.27 -1.27 22.23
C PRO A 16 -18.66 -0.93 20.87
N GLU A 17 -18.91 -1.79 19.88
CA GLU A 17 -18.39 -1.65 18.52
C GLU A 17 -18.92 -0.39 17.82
N GLN A 18 -18.01 0.42 17.27
CA GLN A 18 -18.30 1.57 16.42
C GLN A 18 -17.92 1.23 14.98
N TYR A 19 -18.83 1.45 14.03
CA TYR A 19 -18.69 1.04 12.63
C TYR A 19 -18.04 2.14 11.81
N ILE A 20 -16.93 1.81 11.15
CA ILE A 20 -16.11 2.76 10.41
C ILE A 20 -15.73 2.15 9.08
N ARG A 21 -15.86 2.93 8.01
CA ARG A 21 -15.42 2.61 6.65
C ARG A 21 -14.04 3.21 6.44
N VAL A 22 -13.10 2.36 6.05
CA VAL A 22 -11.71 2.74 5.82
C VAL A 22 -11.25 2.34 4.43
N LEU A 23 -10.18 2.97 3.96
CA LEU A 23 -9.45 2.55 2.77
C LEU A 23 -8.39 1.51 3.15
N VAL A 24 -7.99 0.66 2.22
CA VAL A 24 -6.85 -0.24 2.43
C VAL A 24 -5.55 0.50 2.17
N SER A 25 -4.58 0.36 3.08
CA SER A 25 -3.21 0.85 2.91
C SER A 25 -2.24 -0.32 2.90
N THR A 26 -1.58 -0.54 1.77
CA THR A 26 -0.55 -1.57 1.61
C THR A 26 0.76 -1.22 2.31
N ALA A 27 1.04 0.08 2.54
CA ALA A 27 2.23 0.55 3.23
C ALA A 27 2.07 0.68 4.76
N SER A 28 0.87 0.93 5.28
CA SER A 28 0.68 1.22 6.71
C SER A 28 0.77 -0.05 7.57
N PRO A 29 1.54 -0.04 8.67
CA PRO A 29 1.51 -1.12 9.66
C PRO A 29 0.42 -0.96 10.73
N GLN A 30 -0.25 0.21 10.77
CA GLN A 30 -1.33 0.52 11.71
C GLN A 30 -2.65 0.79 11.01
N THR A 31 -3.75 0.60 11.75
CA THR A 31 -5.07 1.10 11.37
C THR A 31 -5.23 2.54 11.85
N MET A 32 -5.81 3.41 11.04
CA MET A 32 -6.17 4.78 11.43
C MET A 32 -7.65 5.04 11.24
N VAL A 33 -8.22 5.86 12.11
CA VAL A 33 -9.64 6.22 12.11
C VAL A 33 -9.81 7.72 12.36
N ALA A 34 -10.82 8.34 11.76
CA ALA A 34 -11.15 9.73 12.06
C ALA A 34 -11.79 9.83 13.44
N LEU A 35 -11.36 10.78 14.26
CA LEU A 35 -11.89 10.98 15.62
C LEU A 35 -13.18 11.81 15.63
N ASP A 36 -14.11 11.45 16.50
CA ASP A 36 -15.36 12.20 16.69
C ASP A 36 -15.14 13.59 17.30
N SER A 37 -14.20 13.71 18.24
CA SER A 37 -13.93 14.95 18.97
C SER A 37 -13.57 16.14 18.07
N ASP A 38 -12.77 15.88 17.02
CA ASP A 38 -12.14 16.93 16.22
C ASP A 38 -12.24 16.68 14.71
N GLY A 39 -12.52 15.44 14.29
CA GLY A 39 -12.48 15.00 12.90
C GLY A 39 -13.54 15.62 12.00
N CYS A 40 -14.53 16.28 12.58
CA CYS A 40 -15.54 17.08 11.89
C CYS A 40 -15.79 18.39 12.65
N SER A 41 -14.75 19.21 12.75
CA SER A 41 -14.82 20.54 13.37
C SER A 41 -14.49 21.65 12.37
N GLU A 42 -15.04 22.85 12.59
CA GLU A 42 -14.67 24.04 11.81
C GLU A 42 -13.17 24.34 11.91
N ALA A 43 -12.52 23.97 13.02
CA ALA A 43 -11.09 24.17 13.24
C ALA A 43 -10.21 23.40 12.25
N VAL A 44 -10.63 22.23 11.79
CA VAL A 44 -9.84 21.38 10.87
C VAL A 44 -10.25 21.52 9.40
N PHE A 45 -11.46 21.99 9.11
CA PHE A 45 -11.99 22.14 7.75
C PHE A 45 -12.04 23.57 7.24
N GLY A 46 -12.17 24.57 8.12
CA GLY A 46 -12.55 25.93 7.76
C GLY A 46 -14.01 26.03 7.29
N THR A 47 -14.39 25.26 6.27
CA THR A 47 -15.78 25.05 5.83
C THR A 47 -16.09 23.56 5.88
N MET A 48 -16.91 23.15 6.83
CA MET A 48 -17.21 21.74 7.08
C MET A 48 -18.15 21.17 5.99
N PRO A 49 -17.88 19.97 5.44
CA PRO A 49 -18.81 19.28 4.56
C PRO A 49 -20.13 18.96 5.29
N PRO A 50 -21.31 19.11 4.64
CA PRO A 50 -22.62 18.88 5.27
C PRO A 50 -22.77 17.51 5.94
N ASP A 51 -22.22 16.46 5.35
CA ASP A 51 -22.24 15.08 5.87
C ASP A 51 -20.85 14.62 6.31
N CYS A 52 -20.07 15.49 6.96
CA CYS A 52 -18.66 15.26 7.27
C CYS A 52 -18.37 13.88 7.90
N ALA A 53 -19.16 13.45 8.89
CA ALA A 53 -18.96 12.16 9.53
C ALA A 53 -19.09 11.02 8.51
N VAL A 54 -20.12 11.06 7.65
CA VAL A 54 -20.37 10.05 6.63
C VAL A 54 -19.28 10.08 5.56
N SER A 55 -18.88 11.27 5.09
CA SER A 55 -17.87 11.44 4.03
C SER A 55 -16.47 10.99 4.47
N ARG A 56 -16.16 11.07 5.77
CA ARG A 56 -14.92 10.55 6.38
C ARG A 56 -14.97 9.06 6.72
N GLY A 57 -16.08 8.38 6.41
CA GLY A 57 -16.25 6.95 6.64
C GLY A 57 -16.84 6.59 8.01
N GLY A 58 -17.32 7.56 8.78
CA GLY A 58 -17.69 7.38 10.19
C GLY A 58 -16.58 7.92 11.10
N LEU A 59 -16.94 8.21 12.35
CA LEU A 59 -16.03 8.76 13.34
C LEU A 59 -15.92 7.80 14.53
N PHE A 60 -14.74 7.76 15.12
CA PHE A 60 -14.44 6.99 16.33
C PHE A 60 -14.46 7.90 17.55
N ASN A 61 -15.34 7.60 18.50
CA ASN A 61 -15.36 8.23 19.82
C ASN A 61 -14.61 7.35 20.83
N ILE A 62 -13.37 7.75 21.14
CA ILE A 62 -12.51 7.09 22.12
C ILE A 62 -13.19 6.96 23.49
N ASN A 63 -13.94 7.98 23.91
CA ASN A 63 -14.53 8.03 25.26
C ASN A 63 -15.71 7.08 25.44
N GLU A 64 -16.29 6.58 24.35
CA GLU A 64 -17.36 5.60 24.38
C GLU A 64 -16.84 4.16 24.36
N SER A 65 -15.54 3.95 24.14
CA SER A 65 -14.93 2.61 24.16
C SER A 65 -14.36 2.27 25.52
N SER A 66 -14.88 1.21 26.15
CA SER A 66 -14.32 0.68 27.40
C SER A 66 -13.03 -0.13 27.20
N SER A 67 -12.64 -0.45 25.96
CA SER A 67 -11.44 -1.22 25.63
C SER A 67 -10.27 -0.34 25.16
N TRP A 68 -10.45 0.97 25.07
CA TRP A 68 -9.37 1.90 24.72
C TRP A 68 -8.29 1.93 25.81
N THR A 69 -7.06 1.64 25.41
CA THR A 69 -5.88 1.83 26.25
C THR A 69 -4.98 2.88 25.62
N ASP A 70 -4.89 4.04 26.27
CA ASP A 70 -4.13 5.17 25.74
C ASP A 70 -2.62 4.87 25.66
N VAL A 71 -2.03 5.11 24.50
CA VAL A 71 -0.56 5.07 24.31
C VAL A 71 0.00 6.50 24.26
N GLY A 72 -0.71 7.40 23.57
CA GLY A 72 -0.41 8.82 23.56
C GLY A 72 -0.40 9.46 22.18
N LEU A 73 -0.17 10.76 22.14
CA LEU A 73 -0.15 11.55 20.93
C LEU A 73 1.24 11.50 20.26
N HIS A 74 1.32 10.88 19.10
CA HIS A 74 2.56 10.74 18.33
C HIS A 74 2.43 11.35 16.93
N GLY A 75 3.56 11.78 16.35
CA GLY A 75 3.64 12.21 14.97
C GLY A 75 4.12 11.08 14.07
N ILE A 76 3.38 10.79 13.01
CA ILE A 76 3.81 9.98 11.88
C ILE A 76 4.73 10.84 11.03
N ASN A 77 5.92 10.31 10.73
CA ASN A 77 6.98 10.97 9.97
C ASN A 77 7.47 12.31 10.53
N GLY A 78 7.35 12.56 11.84
CA GLY A 78 7.84 13.80 12.46
C GLY A 78 9.36 14.01 12.31
N ASN A 79 10.10 12.95 12.02
CA ASN A 79 11.53 12.93 11.69
C ASN A 79 11.82 12.77 10.18
N GLY A 80 10.78 12.79 9.33
CA GLY A 80 10.88 12.61 7.89
C GLY A 80 11.00 11.16 7.41
N VAL A 81 10.70 10.16 8.26
CA VAL A 81 10.77 8.73 7.90
C VAL A 81 9.51 8.00 8.34
N GLY A 82 8.99 7.10 7.49
CA GLY A 82 7.83 6.24 7.76
C GLY A 82 6.78 6.28 6.65
N LEU A 83 5.52 6.00 7.00
CA LEU A 83 4.38 5.85 6.08
C LEU A 83 4.18 7.06 5.17
N GLU A 84 4.46 6.94 3.87
CA GLU A 84 4.35 8.03 2.88
C GLU A 84 5.22 9.26 3.19
N ALA A 85 6.29 9.11 3.99
CA ALA A 85 7.22 10.21 4.27
C ALA A 85 7.89 10.74 2.99
N ASN A 86 8.14 9.85 2.03
CA ASN A 86 8.65 10.18 0.70
C ASN A 86 7.70 11.13 -0.06
N LEU A 87 6.38 10.96 0.08
CA LEU A 87 5.36 11.85 -0.48
C LEU A 87 5.13 13.12 0.36
N GLY A 88 5.89 13.29 1.44
CA GLY A 88 5.80 14.46 2.33
C GLY A 88 4.66 14.37 3.34
N TYR A 89 4.07 13.20 3.55
CA TYR A 89 2.97 13.04 4.49
C TYR A 89 3.49 13.22 5.92
N VAL A 90 2.80 14.04 6.70
CA VAL A 90 3.05 14.24 8.13
C VAL A 90 1.69 14.29 8.82
N GLN A 91 1.47 13.42 9.80
CA GLN A 91 0.19 13.33 10.49
C GLN A 91 0.42 13.17 11.99
N ARG A 92 -0.21 14.01 12.80
CA ARG A 92 -0.32 13.77 14.25
C ARG A 92 -1.51 12.86 14.52
N ALA A 93 -1.33 11.82 15.32
CA ALA A 93 -2.41 10.88 15.63
C ALA A 93 -2.38 10.48 17.12
N GLN A 94 -3.56 10.32 17.69
CA GLN A 94 -3.74 9.77 19.04
C GLN A 94 -3.67 8.25 18.95
N PHE A 95 -2.59 7.65 19.44
CA PHE A 95 -2.43 6.21 19.42
C PHE A 95 -2.97 5.56 20.69
N GLY A 96 -3.54 4.39 20.50
CA GLY A 96 -3.97 3.50 21.58
C GLY A 96 -3.99 2.05 21.15
N LEU A 97 -4.16 1.17 22.12
CA LEU A 97 -4.53 -0.22 21.90
C LEU A 97 -6.04 -0.34 22.03
N GLU A 98 -6.65 -1.09 21.12
CA GLU A 98 -8.10 -1.18 21.01
C GLU A 98 -8.54 -2.55 20.47
N THR A 99 -9.81 -2.88 20.70
CA THR A 99 -10.49 -4.00 20.04
C THR A 99 -10.85 -3.61 18.60
N LEU A 100 -10.34 -4.36 17.64
CA LEU A 100 -10.54 -4.14 16.20
C LEU A 100 -11.20 -5.37 15.56
N GLY A 101 -12.38 -5.17 14.98
CA GLY A 101 -13.13 -6.13 14.19
C GLY A 101 -13.03 -5.88 12.69
N LEU A 102 -12.96 -6.96 11.90
CA LEU A 102 -12.92 -6.88 10.44
C LEU A 102 -14.31 -7.09 9.81
N GLY A 103 -14.65 -6.30 8.80
CA GLY A 103 -15.94 -6.35 8.11
C GLY A 103 -17.12 -5.94 9.01
N LEU A 104 -18.33 -6.35 8.63
CA LEU A 104 -19.53 -6.17 9.46
C LEU A 104 -19.72 -7.29 10.48
N TYR A 105 -19.23 -8.51 10.19
CA TYR A 105 -19.43 -9.70 11.02
C TYR A 105 -18.18 -10.60 11.15
N GLY A 106 -17.01 -10.13 10.70
CA GLY A 106 -15.76 -10.90 10.76
C GLY A 106 -15.15 -11.00 12.16
N PRO A 107 -13.96 -11.60 12.30
CA PRO A 107 -13.30 -11.74 13.61
C PRO A 107 -12.90 -10.38 14.20
N SER A 108 -12.85 -10.34 15.53
CA SER A 108 -12.34 -9.20 16.31
C SER A 108 -11.13 -9.60 17.14
N PHE A 109 -10.23 -8.65 17.35
CA PHE A 109 -8.93 -8.84 17.99
C PHE A 109 -8.71 -7.74 19.03
N GLU A 110 -8.34 -8.13 20.23
CA GLU A 110 -7.96 -7.19 21.29
C GLU A 110 -6.54 -6.66 21.08
N ASN A 111 -6.21 -5.56 21.76
CA ASN A 111 -4.88 -4.96 21.81
C ASN A 111 -4.27 -4.63 20.42
N GLN A 112 -5.10 -4.28 19.44
CA GLN A 112 -4.62 -3.83 18.14
C GLN A 112 -4.26 -2.35 18.19
N THR A 113 -3.20 -1.97 17.48
CA THR A 113 -2.82 -0.57 17.37
C THR A 113 -3.78 0.19 16.46
N VAL A 114 -4.43 1.21 17.02
CA VAL A 114 -5.31 2.15 16.30
C VAL A 114 -4.79 3.57 16.52
N ALA A 115 -4.73 4.35 15.44
CA ALA A 115 -4.37 5.76 15.47
C ALA A 115 -5.57 6.64 15.11
N GLY A 116 -5.99 7.50 16.03
CA GLY A 116 -7.03 8.51 15.82
C GLY A 116 -6.48 9.74 15.13
N ILE A 117 -7.04 10.11 13.98
CA ILE A 117 -6.68 11.32 13.21
C ILE A 117 -7.80 12.36 13.26
N ALA A 118 -7.44 13.64 13.35
CA ALA A 118 -8.38 14.75 13.34
C ALA A 118 -8.43 15.48 11.98
N THR A 119 -7.28 15.67 11.34
CA THR A 119 -7.18 16.49 10.14
C THR A 119 -7.69 15.77 8.89
N PRO A 120 -8.27 16.49 7.90
CA PRO A 120 -8.70 15.90 6.63
C PRO A 120 -7.57 15.67 5.62
N SER A 121 -6.36 16.08 5.97
CA SER A 121 -5.14 15.88 5.19
C SER A 121 -4.03 15.39 6.12
N PRO A 122 -3.15 14.48 5.65
CA PRO A 122 -3.19 13.85 4.32
C PRO A 122 -4.22 12.72 4.18
N PHE A 123 -4.85 12.29 5.28
CA PHE A 123 -5.84 11.21 5.27
C PHE A 123 -7.26 11.74 5.46
N TYR A 124 -8.06 11.70 4.39
CA TYR A 124 -9.46 12.11 4.48
C TYR A 124 -10.35 11.03 5.11
N LEU A 125 -10.16 9.77 4.72
CA LEU A 125 -10.73 8.61 5.41
C LEU A 125 -9.66 7.95 6.29
N GLY A 126 -10.10 7.16 7.27
CA GLY A 126 -9.23 6.20 7.94
C GLY A 126 -8.67 5.14 6.98
N ILE A 127 -7.65 4.42 7.43
CA ILE A 127 -6.98 3.35 6.68
C ILE A 127 -6.89 2.06 7.49
N LEU A 128 -7.02 0.91 6.82
CA LEU A 128 -6.68 -0.42 7.32
C LEU A 128 -5.28 -0.78 6.82
N GLY A 129 -4.32 -0.89 7.73
CA GLY A 129 -2.92 -1.21 7.40
C GLY A 129 -2.69 -2.70 7.12
N LEU A 130 -2.01 -3.01 6.01
CA LEU A 130 -1.66 -4.38 5.62
C LEU A 130 -0.16 -4.70 5.76
N ASN A 131 0.69 -3.70 6.01
CA ASN A 131 2.11 -3.93 6.11
C ASN A 131 2.43 -4.75 7.37
N GLY A 132 3.24 -5.79 7.22
CA GLY A 132 3.56 -6.73 8.28
C GLY A 132 4.46 -6.18 9.38
N GLN A 133 5.08 -5.01 9.22
CA GLN A 133 6.00 -4.45 10.20
C GLN A 133 5.30 -4.13 11.53
N PRO A 134 5.98 -4.34 12.67
CA PRO A 134 5.43 -3.95 13.96
C PRO A 134 5.42 -2.43 14.13
N VAL A 135 4.45 -1.91 14.89
CA VAL A 135 4.36 -0.48 15.20
C VAL A 135 5.21 -0.19 16.43
N ASN A 136 6.18 0.73 16.29
CA ASN A 136 7.12 1.07 17.35
C ASN A 136 6.80 2.42 17.98
N PHE A 137 6.76 2.46 19.31
CA PHE A 137 6.46 3.66 20.09
C PHE A 137 7.68 4.10 20.91
N THR A 138 8.06 5.37 20.73
CA THR A 138 9.10 6.03 21.52
C THR A 138 8.53 6.57 22.83
N THR A 139 8.17 5.66 23.73
CA THR A 139 7.67 5.94 25.09
C THR A 139 8.69 5.54 26.16
N LEU A 140 8.44 5.88 27.43
CA LEU A 140 9.26 5.40 28.54
C LEU A 140 9.21 3.86 28.59
N GLY A 141 10.31 3.21 28.22
CA GLY A 141 10.45 1.75 28.18
C GLY A 141 10.52 1.14 26.77
N ASN A 142 10.24 1.90 25.71
CA ASN A 142 10.09 1.45 24.31
C ASN A 142 9.13 0.26 24.16
N TYR A 143 7.99 0.49 23.49
CA TYR A 143 6.98 -0.54 23.25
C TYR A 143 6.83 -0.80 21.75
N SER A 144 6.57 -2.06 21.40
CA SER A 144 6.30 -2.49 20.02
C SER A 144 5.05 -3.34 20.01
N SER A 145 4.15 -3.07 19.05
CA SER A 145 2.89 -3.78 18.88
C SER A 145 2.90 -4.56 17.57
N PRO A 146 2.39 -5.80 17.53
CA PRO A 146 2.28 -6.55 16.29
C PRO A 146 1.34 -5.86 15.30
N SER A 147 1.62 -6.02 14.00
CA SER A 147 0.71 -5.64 12.93
C SER A 147 -0.54 -6.52 12.92
N LEU A 148 -1.63 -6.03 12.33
CA LEU A 148 -2.86 -6.80 12.14
C LEU A 148 -2.60 -8.13 11.42
N LEU A 149 -1.77 -8.11 10.36
CA LEU A 149 -1.43 -9.30 9.60
C LEU A 149 -0.73 -10.36 10.46
N THR A 150 0.16 -9.93 11.35
CA THR A 150 0.85 -10.80 12.30
C THR A 150 -0.13 -11.37 13.34
N THR A 151 -0.98 -10.53 13.93
CA THR A 151 -2.03 -10.96 14.86
C THR A 151 -2.93 -12.03 14.23
N LEU A 152 -3.38 -11.82 12.98
CA LEU A 152 -4.23 -12.76 12.25
C LEU A 152 -3.58 -14.15 12.14
N LYS A 153 -2.28 -14.18 11.83
CA LYS A 153 -1.51 -15.42 11.70
C LYS A 153 -1.29 -16.09 13.06
N GLU A 154 -0.85 -15.35 14.06
CA GLU A 154 -0.57 -15.87 15.41
C GLU A 154 -1.83 -16.41 16.10
N GLN A 155 -3.00 -15.81 15.84
CA GLN A 155 -4.28 -16.29 16.34
C GLN A 155 -4.96 -17.33 15.44
N ASN A 156 -4.22 -17.93 14.49
CA ASN A 156 -4.68 -18.98 13.59
C ASN A 156 -5.92 -18.62 12.77
N LYS A 157 -6.10 -17.33 12.44
CA LYS A 157 -7.21 -16.88 11.58
C LYS A 157 -6.86 -16.99 10.11
N ILE A 158 -5.57 -16.92 9.78
CA ILE A 158 -5.07 -16.99 8.41
C ILE A 158 -3.86 -17.94 8.36
N PRO A 159 -3.72 -18.77 7.31
CA PRO A 159 -2.65 -19.75 7.21
C PRO A 159 -1.29 -19.17 6.85
N SER A 160 -1.15 -17.95 6.35
CA SER A 160 0.15 -17.35 5.99
C SER A 160 0.20 -15.83 6.10
N LEU A 161 1.38 -15.25 6.22
CA LEU A 161 1.56 -13.79 6.12
C LEU A 161 1.47 -13.31 4.66
N SER A 162 0.26 -13.33 4.11
CA SER A 162 -0.01 -12.90 2.75
C SER A 162 -1.39 -12.28 2.61
N TRP A 163 -1.58 -11.50 1.56
CA TRP A 163 -2.87 -10.90 1.21
C TRP A 163 -2.95 -10.65 -0.30
N SER A 164 -4.18 -10.47 -0.81
CA SER A 164 -4.43 -9.94 -2.14
C SER A 164 -5.41 -8.77 -2.10
N TYR A 165 -5.26 -7.84 -3.04
CA TYR A 165 -6.01 -6.60 -3.09
C TYR A 165 -6.23 -6.10 -4.52
N THR A 166 -7.42 -5.54 -4.76
CA THR A 166 -7.71 -4.63 -5.87
C THR A 166 -8.59 -3.49 -5.36
N ALA A 167 -8.37 -2.27 -5.85
CA ALA A 167 -9.16 -1.10 -5.47
C ALA A 167 -10.61 -1.16 -6.02
N GLY A 168 -10.85 -2.04 -7.01
CA GLY A 168 -12.10 -2.12 -7.75
C GLY A 168 -12.20 -1.04 -8.83
N ALA A 169 -13.03 -1.31 -9.82
CA ALA A 169 -13.27 -0.43 -10.95
C ALA A 169 -14.78 -0.14 -11.03
N GLY A 170 -15.24 0.90 -10.33
CA GLY A 170 -16.66 1.25 -10.27
C GLY A 170 -17.30 1.55 -11.62
N TYR A 171 -16.50 1.95 -12.61
CA TYR A 171 -16.92 2.22 -13.99
C TYR A 171 -17.00 0.96 -14.88
N ARG A 172 -16.61 -0.23 -14.38
CA ARG A 172 -16.73 -1.50 -15.11
C ARG A 172 -18.05 -2.20 -14.79
N LEU A 173 -18.62 -2.91 -15.77
CA LEU A 173 -19.84 -3.72 -15.64
C LEU A 173 -20.98 -2.92 -14.98
N LYS A 174 -21.61 -3.47 -13.92
CA LYS A 174 -22.66 -2.82 -13.12
C LYS A 174 -22.15 -2.25 -11.79
N GLN A 175 -20.88 -1.84 -11.75
CA GLN A 175 -20.08 -1.53 -10.56
C GLN A 175 -19.31 -2.74 -10.05
N VAL A 176 -17.98 -2.64 -10.06
CA VAL A 176 -17.07 -3.66 -9.51
C VAL A 176 -16.36 -3.08 -8.28
N TYR A 177 -16.69 -3.60 -7.10
CA TYR A 177 -16.04 -3.22 -5.85
C TYR A 177 -14.64 -3.84 -5.72
N GLY A 178 -13.85 -3.23 -4.84
CA GLY A 178 -12.57 -3.75 -4.39
C GLY A 178 -12.74 -5.02 -3.56
N GLN A 179 -11.68 -5.80 -3.50
CA GLN A 179 -11.64 -7.08 -2.78
C GLN A 179 -10.32 -7.14 -2.02
N LEU A 180 -10.38 -7.54 -0.76
CA LEU A 180 -9.23 -7.82 0.10
C LEU A 180 -9.38 -9.23 0.63
N ILE A 181 -8.37 -10.07 0.41
CA ILE A 181 -8.35 -11.45 0.91
C ILE A 181 -7.05 -11.64 1.70
N PHE A 182 -7.16 -12.12 2.93
CA PHE A 182 -6.00 -12.54 3.70
C PHE A 182 -5.67 -14.01 3.41
N SER A 183 -4.39 -14.32 3.22
CA SER A 183 -3.85 -15.63 2.85
C SER A 183 -4.52 -16.32 1.66
N GLY A 184 -4.91 -15.56 0.65
CA GLY A 184 -5.52 -16.11 -0.55
C GLY A 184 -5.67 -15.08 -1.65
N TYR A 185 -6.22 -15.51 -2.76
CA TYR A 185 -6.56 -14.68 -3.91
C TYR A 185 -7.73 -15.28 -4.68
N ASP A 186 -8.43 -14.45 -5.45
CA ASP A 186 -9.57 -14.85 -6.27
C ASP A 186 -9.18 -14.96 -7.74
N THR A 187 -9.16 -16.19 -8.25
CA THR A 187 -8.77 -16.47 -9.65
C THR A 187 -9.77 -15.96 -10.68
N SER A 188 -11.01 -15.62 -10.27
CA SER A 188 -12.00 -15.04 -11.17
C SER A 188 -11.71 -13.57 -11.52
N ARG A 189 -10.82 -12.91 -10.75
CA ARG A 189 -10.63 -11.46 -10.77
C ARG A 189 -9.47 -10.97 -11.60
N PHE A 190 -8.58 -11.85 -12.05
CA PHE A 190 -7.39 -11.46 -12.81
C PHE A 190 -6.99 -12.47 -13.89
N THR A 191 -6.22 -12.00 -14.88
CA THR A 191 -5.65 -12.86 -15.91
C THR A 191 -4.33 -13.42 -15.39
N PRO A 192 -4.18 -14.74 -15.24
CA PRO A 192 -2.93 -15.34 -14.78
C PRO A 192 -1.75 -14.96 -15.68
N ASN A 193 -0.59 -14.73 -15.09
CA ASN A 193 0.63 -14.47 -15.80
C ASN A 193 1.84 -15.08 -15.08
N SER A 194 2.97 -15.16 -15.78
CA SER A 194 4.24 -15.75 -15.31
C SER A 194 5.13 -14.75 -14.56
N ALA A 195 4.80 -13.46 -14.53
CA ALA A 195 5.62 -12.46 -13.85
C ALA A 195 5.44 -12.59 -12.33
N SER A 196 6.56 -12.66 -11.64
CA SER A 196 6.67 -12.63 -10.19
C SER A 196 7.75 -11.64 -9.82
N PHE A 197 7.52 -10.90 -8.74
CA PHE A 197 8.39 -9.81 -8.32
C PHE A 197 8.98 -10.14 -6.96
N SER A 198 10.25 -9.80 -6.77
CA SER A 198 10.92 -9.96 -5.48
C SER A 198 10.66 -8.73 -4.61
N MET A 199 10.33 -8.90 -3.33
CA MET A 199 10.19 -7.77 -2.42
C MET A 199 11.53 -7.05 -2.23
N ALA A 200 11.51 -5.72 -2.26
CA ALA A 200 12.70 -4.91 -2.02
C ALA A 200 13.17 -5.01 -0.56
N GLY A 201 14.45 -4.71 -0.32
CA GLY A 201 15.05 -4.80 1.01
C GLY A 201 14.60 -3.71 1.99
N ASP A 202 14.09 -2.59 1.47
CA ASP A 202 13.45 -1.56 2.29
C ASP A 202 12.03 -2.00 2.64
N VAL A 203 11.82 -2.44 3.88
CA VAL A 203 10.52 -2.95 4.37
C VAL A 203 9.43 -1.89 4.45
N THR A 204 9.77 -0.61 4.30
CA THR A 204 8.78 0.48 4.23
C THR A 204 8.29 0.73 2.80
N ARG A 205 9.01 0.18 1.80
CA ARG A 205 8.72 0.28 0.36
C ARG A 205 9.12 -1.01 -0.34
N ASP A 206 8.49 -2.12 0.04
CA ASP A 206 8.90 -3.46 -0.40
C ASP A 206 8.25 -3.92 -1.71
N LEU A 207 7.11 -3.34 -2.10
CA LEU A 207 6.38 -3.64 -3.34
C LEU A 207 6.87 -2.80 -4.54
N VAL A 208 8.17 -2.89 -4.85
CA VAL A 208 8.80 -2.14 -5.94
C VAL A 208 8.89 -3.00 -7.20
N VAL A 209 8.47 -2.44 -8.33
CA VAL A 209 8.58 -3.06 -9.66
C VAL A 209 9.43 -2.20 -10.58
N VAL A 210 9.88 -2.76 -11.69
CA VAL A 210 10.39 -1.98 -12.80
C VAL A 210 9.26 -1.64 -13.76
N LEU A 211 8.94 -0.36 -13.90
CA LEU A 211 8.05 0.14 -14.94
C LEU A 211 8.85 0.37 -16.21
N GLN A 212 8.75 -0.58 -17.14
CA GLN A 212 9.51 -0.56 -18.39
C GLN A 212 8.97 0.47 -19.39
N SER A 213 7.65 0.64 -19.44
CA SER A 213 7.02 1.59 -20.35
C SER A 213 5.64 2.02 -19.87
N ILE A 214 5.26 3.24 -20.24
CA ILE A 214 3.89 3.72 -20.24
C ILE A 214 3.59 4.14 -21.68
N SER A 215 2.54 3.58 -22.27
CA SER A 215 2.10 3.91 -23.63
C SER A 215 0.67 4.43 -23.63
N TYR A 216 0.43 5.43 -24.46
CA TYR A 216 -0.86 6.01 -24.77
C TYR A 216 -1.39 5.44 -26.08
N SER A 217 -2.69 5.14 -26.13
CA SER A 217 -3.40 4.76 -27.35
C SER A 217 -4.69 5.56 -27.40
N GLY A 218 -4.72 6.58 -28.25
CA GLY A 218 -5.90 7.38 -28.56
C GLY A 218 -6.59 6.91 -29.84
N SER A 219 -7.57 7.69 -30.30
CA SER A 219 -8.29 7.46 -31.56
C SER A 219 -7.42 7.66 -32.79
N SER A 220 -6.44 8.57 -32.69
CA SER A 220 -5.63 9.04 -33.82
C SER A 220 -4.11 8.99 -33.59
N SER A 221 -3.65 8.77 -32.36
CA SER A 221 -2.23 8.66 -32.02
C SER A 221 -1.91 7.52 -31.07
N THR A 222 -0.65 7.12 -31.09
CA THR A 222 -0.05 6.22 -30.10
C THR A 222 1.28 6.84 -29.71
N ASP A 223 1.47 7.05 -28.41
CA ASP A 223 2.61 7.79 -27.88
C ASP A 223 3.25 7.04 -26.72
N GLN A 224 4.55 7.22 -26.53
CA GLN A 224 5.26 6.70 -25.37
C GLN A 224 5.32 7.79 -24.30
N LEU A 225 4.69 7.54 -23.15
CA LEU A 225 4.60 8.49 -22.05
C LEU A 225 5.75 8.34 -21.04
N LEU A 226 6.55 7.28 -21.14
CA LEU A 226 7.75 7.06 -20.32
C LEU A 226 8.97 6.81 -21.20
N GLY A 227 9.96 7.70 -21.11
CA GLY A 227 11.14 7.66 -21.99
C GLY A 227 12.17 6.56 -21.65
N SER A 228 12.21 6.09 -20.40
CA SER A 228 13.13 5.04 -19.95
C SER A 228 12.57 4.27 -18.76
N PRO A 229 12.94 2.99 -18.58
CA PRO A 229 12.52 2.20 -17.42
C PRO A 229 12.88 2.85 -16.08
N ILE A 230 11.97 2.80 -15.12
CA ILE A 230 12.16 3.31 -13.75
C ILE A 230 11.78 2.25 -12.72
N ASP A 231 12.41 2.31 -11.55
CA ASP A 231 11.97 1.56 -10.37
C ASP A 231 10.82 2.37 -9.73
N ILE A 232 9.67 1.72 -9.47
CA ILE A 232 8.46 2.39 -8.99
C ILE A 232 7.76 1.56 -7.91
N TYR A 233 7.25 2.23 -6.88
CA TYR A 233 6.56 1.59 -5.78
C TYR A 233 5.07 1.42 -6.09
N ILE A 234 4.44 0.32 -5.68
CA ILE A 234 2.99 0.14 -5.75
C ILE A 234 2.43 0.30 -4.35
N ASP A 235 1.56 1.29 -4.15
CA ASP A 235 0.95 1.52 -2.84
C ASP A 235 -0.47 2.08 -2.92
N SER A 236 -1.40 1.46 -2.19
CA SER A 236 -2.81 1.86 -2.17
C SER A 236 -3.12 3.02 -1.23
N THR A 237 -2.14 3.57 -0.48
CA THR A 237 -2.37 4.65 0.49
C THR A 237 -2.68 5.99 -0.18
N ASP A 238 -1.99 6.30 -1.28
CA ASP A 238 -2.25 7.49 -2.12
C ASP A 238 -3.08 7.10 -3.37
N PRO A 239 -4.01 7.96 -3.84
CA PRO A 239 -4.80 7.63 -5.02
C PRO A 239 -4.04 7.84 -6.34
N HIS A 240 -3.01 8.69 -6.37
CA HIS A 240 -2.42 9.23 -7.59
C HIS A 240 -1.34 8.33 -8.18
N ILE A 241 -1.00 8.61 -9.43
CA ILE A 241 0.18 8.10 -10.10
C ILE A 241 1.26 9.18 -10.07
N TRP A 242 2.36 8.91 -9.36
CA TRP A 242 3.49 9.82 -9.19
C TRP A 242 4.61 9.44 -10.15
N LEU A 243 4.94 10.34 -11.07
CA LEU A 243 5.86 10.05 -12.19
C LEU A 243 6.94 11.14 -12.34
N PRO A 244 8.06 10.82 -13.01
CA PRO A 244 9.05 11.82 -13.39
C PRO A 244 8.40 13.00 -14.14
N GLN A 245 8.98 14.19 -14.00
CA GLN A 245 8.48 15.39 -14.66
C GLN A 245 8.31 15.19 -16.18
N THR A 246 9.28 14.58 -16.86
CA THR A 246 9.22 14.34 -18.30
C THR A 246 8.08 13.41 -18.72
N ALA A 247 7.72 12.44 -17.88
CA ALA A 247 6.57 11.60 -18.12
C ALA A 247 5.26 12.38 -17.92
N CYS A 248 5.19 13.22 -16.88
CA CYS A 248 4.02 14.07 -16.64
C CYS A 248 3.80 15.05 -17.81
N GLU A 249 4.86 15.67 -18.34
CA GLU A 249 4.79 16.53 -19.53
C GLU A 249 4.28 15.76 -20.77
N ALA A 250 4.64 14.48 -20.92
CA ALA A 250 4.10 13.65 -21.98
C ALA A 250 2.60 13.33 -21.79
N PHE A 251 2.15 13.07 -20.56
CA PHE A 251 0.72 12.95 -20.25
C PHE A 251 -0.03 14.26 -20.51
N GLU A 252 0.55 15.40 -20.12
CA GLU A 252 -0.02 16.73 -20.36
C GLU A 252 -0.23 16.98 -21.85
N ALA A 253 0.75 16.63 -22.69
CA ALA A 253 0.63 16.74 -24.13
C ALA A 253 -0.41 15.77 -24.72
N ALA A 254 -0.43 14.51 -24.27
CA ALA A 254 -1.32 13.49 -24.81
C ALA A 254 -2.79 13.70 -24.42
N PHE A 255 -3.06 14.15 -23.20
CA PHE A 255 -4.40 14.35 -22.66
C PHE A 255 -4.82 15.82 -22.60
N GLY A 256 -3.99 16.76 -23.07
CA GLY A 256 -4.28 18.19 -22.98
C GLY A 256 -4.46 18.70 -21.55
N LEU A 257 -3.71 18.17 -20.59
CA LEU A 257 -3.85 18.50 -19.17
C LEU A 257 -3.04 19.74 -18.81
N THR A 258 -3.54 20.50 -17.83
CA THR A 258 -2.82 21.62 -17.23
C THR A 258 -2.89 21.49 -15.71
N LEU A 259 -1.75 21.64 -15.03
CA LEU A 259 -1.69 21.61 -13.58
C LEU A 259 -2.27 22.91 -13.03
N ASP A 260 -3.27 22.80 -12.17
CA ASP A 260 -3.78 23.91 -11.39
C ASP A 260 -2.81 24.24 -10.24
N GLY A 261 -2.36 25.49 -10.17
CA GLY A 261 -1.34 25.92 -9.21
C GLY A 261 -1.85 26.05 -7.77
N GLU A 262 -3.15 26.24 -7.57
CA GLU A 262 -3.76 26.41 -6.25
C GLU A 262 -3.98 25.06 -5.56
N SER A 263 -4.67 24.14 -6.24
CA SER A 263 -4.95 22.79 -5.73
C SER A 263 -3.78 21.80 -5.92
N GLY A 264 -2.88 22.07 -6.87
CA GLY A 264 -1.86 21.12 -7.29
C GLY A 264 -2.44 19.87 -7.98
N LEU A 265 -3.64 19.96 -8.55
CA LEU A 265 -4.32 18.90 -9.30
C LEU A 265 -4.41 19.24 -10.79
N TYR A 266 -4.53 18.23 -11.64
CA TYR A 266 -4.86 18.42 -13.05
C TYR A 266 -6.37 18.50 -13.22
N LEU A 267 -6.95 19.69 -13.03
CA LEU A 267 -8.39 19.89 -13.12
C LEU A 267 -8.88 19.80 -14.57
N VAL A 268 -10.05 19.21 -14.76
CA VAL A 268 -10.67 18.97 -16.07
C VAL A 268 -12.02 19.67 -16.11
N ASN A 269 -12.18 20.64 -17.02
CA ASN A 269 -13.46 21.33 -17.23
C ASN A 269 -14.42 20.49 -18.08
N ASP A 270 -15.70 20.87 -18.12
CA ASP A 270 -16.75 20.11 -18.82
C ASP A 270 -16.47 19.87 -20.31
N SER A 271 -16.05 20.90 -21.06
CA SER A 271 -15.78 20.74 -22.50
C SER A 271 -14.58 19.84 -22.79
N HIS A 272 -13.55 19.89 -21.92
CA HIS A 272 -12.37 19.05 -22.07
C HIS A 272 -12.69 17.61 -21.64
N HIS A 273 -13.54 17.44 -20.62
CA HIS A 273 -14.05 16.15 -20.21
C HIS A 273 -14.79 15.43 -21.35
N GLU A 274 -15.68 16.12 -22.06
CA GLU A 274 -16.35 15.58 -23.25
C GLU A 274 -15.35 15.15 -24.33
N THR A 275 -14.31 15.95 -24.58
CA THR A 275 -13.24 15.61 -25.53
C THR A 275 -12.50 14.33 -25.12
N LEU A 276 -12.18 14.18 -23.83
CA LEU A 276 -11.48 13.00 -23.32
C LEU A 276 -12.34 11.73 -23.32
N LEU A 277 -13.65 11.89 -23.08
CA LEU A 277 -14.62 10.80 -23.22
C LEU A 277 -14.74 10.32 -24.66
N ASP A 278 -14.82 11.26 -25.62
CA ASP A 278 -14.91 10.95 -27.05
C ASP A 278 -13.62 10.30 -27.57
N GLU A 279 -12.46 10.76 -27.13
CA GLU A 279 -11.15 10.17 -27.47
C GLU A 279 -11.00 8.75 -26.90
N ASN A 280 -11.60 8.49 -25.72
CA ASN A 280 -11.62 7.19 -25.03
C ASN A 280 -10.25 6.50 -24.99
N ALA A 281 -9.22 7.29 -24.70
CA ALA A 281 -7.84 6.84 -24.72
C ALA A 281 -7.57 5.75 -23.69
N GLN A 282 -6.54 4.95 -23.95
CA GLN A 282 -6.08 3.91 -23.03
C GLN A 282 -4.59 4.05 -22.74
N VAL A 283 -4.24 3.91 -21.46
CA VAL A 283 -2.87 3.96 -20.98
C VAL A 283 -2.43 2.56 -20.57
N THR A 284 -1.34 2.06 -21.15
CA THR A 284 -0.82 0.74 -20.83
C THR A 284 0.51 0.86 -20.08
N PHE A 285 0.53 0.36 -18.85
CA PHE A 285 1.70 0.25 -17.99
C PHE A 285 2.28 -1.15 -18.15
N ARG A 286 3.52 -1.26 -18.63
CA ARG A 286 4.24 -2.54 -18.67
C ARG A 286 5.22 -2.59 -17.52
N ILE A 287 5.01 -3.53 -16.61
CA ILE A 287 5.86 -3.75 -15.43
C ILE A 287 6.56 -5.11 -15.51
N SER A 288 7.75 -5.20 -14.91
CA SER A 288 8.59 -6.39 -14.84
C SER A 288 9.49 -6.33 -13.60
N ASP A 289 10.16 -7.42 -13.26
CA ASP A 289 11.19 -7.47 -12.22
C ASP A 289 12.56 -6.99 -12.74
N VAL A 290 12.69 -6.78 -14.06
CA VAL A 290 13.95 -6.38 -14.73
C VAL A 290 13.76 -5.18 -15.68
N LYS A 291 14.85 -4.43 -15.93
CA LYS A 291 14.84 -3.19 -16.75
C LYS A 291 14.64 -3.39 -18.24
N GLY A 292 14.86 -4.59 -18.78
CA GLY A 292 14.64 -4.85 -20.20
C GLY A 292 14.42 -6.33 -20.49
N GLY A 293 13.55 -6.61 -21.44
CA GLY A 293 13.09 -7.97 -21.73
C GLY A 293 12.34 -8.58 -20.54
N GLY A 294 12.51 -9.89 -20.37
CA GLY A 294 11.93 -10.64 -19.25
C GLY A 294 10.42 -10.82 -19.31
N GLU A 295 9.94 -11.66 -18.40
CA GLU A 295 8.51 -11.78 -18.12
C GLU A 295 8.01 -10.44 -17.58
N GLY A 296 6.87 -9.99 -18.09
CA GLY A 296 6.29 -8.72 -17.68
C GLY A 296 4.81 -8.70 -17.98
N VAL A 297 4.08 -7.94 -17.18
CA VAL A 297 2.63 -7.82 -17.28
C VAL A 297 2.27 -6.42 -17.79
N ALA A 298 1.28 -6.36 -18.66
CA ALA A 298 0.72 -5.11 -19.17
C ALA A 298 -0.62 -4.85 -18.48
N ILE A 299 -0.73 -3.73 -17.77
CA ILE A 299 -1.95 -3.26 -17.11
C ILE A 299 -2.49 -2.10 -17.92
N ARG A 300 -3.71 -2.25 -18.44
CA ARG A 300 -4.33 -1.28 -19.36
C ARG A 300 -5.46 -0.53 -18.66
N LEU A 301 -5.28 0.77 -18.49
CA LEU A 301 -6.27 1.66 -17.89
C LEU A 301 -7.03 2.41 -18.98
N PRO A 302 -8.38 2.35 -19.01
CA PRO A 302 -9.18 3.25 -19.84
C PRO A 302 -9.18 4.67 -19.25
N TYR A 303 -9.56 5.68 -20.03
CA TYR A 303 -9.76 7.05 -19.54
C TYR A 303 -10.66 7.11 -18.29
N ALA A 304 -11.69 6.26 -18.21
CA ALA A 304 -12.57 6.15 -17.04
C ALA A 304 -11.85 5.83 -15.70
N ALA A 305 -10.65 5.24 -15.73
CA ALA A 305 -9.82 5.05 -14.54
C ALA A 305 -9.24 6.38 -14.01
N PHE A 306 -9.08 7.36 -14.88
CA PHE A 306 -8.50 8.68 -14.58
C PHE A 306 -9.57 9.77 -14.41
N ASP A 307 -10.83 9.47 -14.72
CA ASP A 307 -11.96 10.41 -14.62
C ASP A 307 -12.51 10.44 -13.18
N LEU A 308 -11.81 11.15 -12.31
CA LEU A 308 -12.14 11.25 -10.89
C LEU A 308 -12.69 12.63 -10.53
N VAL A 309 -13.35 12.70 -9.38
CA VAL A 309 -13.88 13.94 -8.81
C VAL A 309 -13.15 14.24 -7.50
N ALA A 310 -12.58 15.44 -7.43
CA ALA A 310 -12.04 16.02 -6.22
C ALA A 310 -13.14 16.85 -5.55
N GLU A 311 -13.29 16.69 -4.24
CA GLU A 311 -14.24 17.42 -3.40
C GLU A 311 -13.50 18.18 -2.30
N ASN A 312 -14.18 19.13 -1.66
CA ASN A 312 -13.66 19.80 -0.47
C ASN A 312 -13.11 18.77 0.55
N PRO A 313 -11.91 18.99 1.13
CA PRO A 313 -11.08 20.21 1.05
C PRO A 313 -9.95 20.14 0.00
N LEU A 314 -9.97 19.22 -0.97
CA LEU A 314 -8.94 19.19 -2.03
C LEU A 314 -9.06 20.35 -3.01
N VAL A 315 -10.28 20.83 -3.21
CA VAL A 315 -10.59 22.02 -4.00
C VAL A 315 -11.35 23.01 -3.13
N SER A 316 -10.98 24.29 -3.26
CA SER A 316 -11.58 25.41 -2.56
C SER A 316 -12.86 25.88 -3.28
N GLY A 317 -13.83 26.38 -2.51
CA GLY A 317 -15.09 26.92 -3.04
C GLY A 317 -16.19 26.99 -1.97
N GLU A 318 -17.24 27.76 -2.22
CA GLU A 318 -18.40 27.84 -1.32
C GLU A 318 -19.19 26.51 -1.33
N GLY A 319 -19.55 26.00 -0.15
CA GLY A 319 -20.39 24.79 -0.02
C GLY A 319 -19.68 23.49 -0.45
N ASN A 320 -20.37 22.66 -1.24
CA ASN A 320 -19.87 21.36 -1.74
C ASN A 320 -18.97 21.55 -2.97
N ALA A 321 -17.87 22.29 -2.83
CA ALA A 321 -16.92 22.51 -3.92
C ALA A 321 -16.44 21.16 -4.48
N SER A 322 -16.54 21.00 -5.79
CA SER A 322 -16.11 19.81 -6.51
C SER A 322 -15.59 20.15 -7.90
N ALA A 323 -14.63 19.36 -8.38
CA ALA A 323 -14.07 19.49 -9.72
C ALA A 323 -13.62 18.12 -10.24
N ARG A 324 -13.78 17.86 -11.54
CA ARG A 324 -13.15 16.68 -12.16
C ARG A 324 -11.65 16.89 -12.22
N TYR A 325 -10.88 15.84 -12.02
CA TYR A 325 -9.43 15.89 -12.09
C TYR A 325 -8.82 14.58 -12.59
N PHE A 326 -7.65 14.70 -13.20
CA PHE A 326 -6.83 13.57 -13.62
C PHE A 326 -5.81 13.24 -12.50
N PRO A 327 -5.76 12.01 -11.95
CA PRO A 327 -4.98 11.65 -10.76
C PRO A 327 -3.49 11.39 -11.06
N LEU A 328 -2.83 12.38 -11.66
CA LEU A 328 -1.39 12.41 -11.94
C LEU A 328 -0.69 13.39 -10.99
N LYS A 329 0.52 13.05 -10.54
CA LYS A 329 1.36 13.94 -9.74
C LYS A 329 2.79 13.96 -10.27
N ARG A 330 3.38 15.16 -10.32
CA ARG A 330 4.79 15.36 -10.63
C ARG A 330 5.62 15.01 -9.40
N ALA A 331 6.41 13.94 -9.49
CA ALA A 331 7.35 13.57 -8.45
C ALA A 331 8.58 14.49 -8.46
N ALA A 332 9.02 14.90 -7.27
CA ALA A 332 10.22 15.71 -7.09
C ALA A 332 11.51 14.94 -7.38
N ASN A 333 11.51 13.62 -7.15
CA ASN A 333 12.62 12.71 -7.42
C ASN A 333 12.15 11.24 -7.40
N GLU A 334 13.06 10.31 -7.66
CA GLU A 334 12.79 8.87 -7.76
C GLU A 334 12.22 8.21 -6.49
N THR A 335 12.43 8.82 -5.31
CA THR A 335 11.85 8.28 -4.06
C THR A 335 10.33 8.44 -4.00
N GLN A 336 9.76 9.31 -4.84
CA GLN A 336 8.33 9.57 -4.92
C GLN A 336 7.61 8.81 -6.02
N TYR A 337 8.31 8.03 -6.86
CA TYR A 337 7.64 7.28 -7.91
C TYR A 337 6.75 6.20 -7.28
N THR A 338 5.44 6.35 -7.49
CA THR A 338 4.39 5.55 -6.85
C THR A 338 3.22 5.32 -7.82
N LEU A 339 2.73 4.09 -7.90
CA LEU A 339 1.48 3.72 -8.54
C LEU A 339 0.39 3.53 -7.47
N GLY A 340 -0.51 4.51 -7.38
CA GLY A 340 -1.57 4.58 -6.38
C GLY A 340 -2.82 3.74 -6.68
N ARG A 341 -3.91 4.04 -5.95
CA ARG A 341 -5.22 3.39 -6.16
C ARG A 341 -5.72 3.46 -7.60
N THR A 342 -5.47 4.55 -8.32
CA THR A 342 -5.82 4.69 -9.75
C THR A 342 -5.29 3.51 -10.57
N PHE A 343 -4.03 3.12 -10.38
CA PHE A 343 -3.45 1.94 -11.03
C PHE A 343 -4.10 0.64 -10.55
N LEU A 344 -4.35 0.52 -9.23
CA LEU A 344 -4.94 -0.66 -8.60
C LEU A 344 -6.43 -0.87 -8.90
N GLN A 345 -7.08 0.03 -9.66
CA GLN A 345 -8.42 -0.22 -10.20
C GLN A 345 -8.40 -1.31 -11.28
N GLU A 346 -7.32 -1.38 -12.07
CA GLU A 346 -7.16 -2.33 -13.19
C GLU A 346 -6.07 -3.38 -12.91
N ALA A 347 -5.45 -3.33 -11.73
CA ALA A 347 -4.47 -4.31 -11.27
C ALA A 347 -4.95 -5.09 -10.04
N TYR A 348 -4.61 -6.37 -10.01
CA TYR A 348 -4.78 -7.28 -8.90
C TYR A 348 -3.41 -7.56 -8.29
N LEU A 349 -3.20 -7.14 -7.05
CA LEU A 349 -1.93 -7.23 -6.32
C LEU A 349 -2.03 -8.33 -5.26
N SER A 350 -1.01 -9.15 -5.13
CA SER A 350 -0.91 -10.13 -4.04
C SER A 350 0.50 -10.15 -3.48
N ALA A 351 0.63 -10.14 -2.16
CA ALA A 351 1.91 -10.11 -1.44
C ALA A 351 2.05 -11.35 -0.56
N ASP A 352 3.20 -12.03 -0.64
CA ASP A 352 3.58 -13.15 0.23
C ASP A 352 4.88 -12.83 0.97
N TYR A 353 4.75 -12.40 2.23
CA TYR A 353 5.88 -12.00 3.06
C TYR A 353 6.70 -13.19 3.59
N GLU A 354 6.15 -14.42 3.61
CA GLU A 354 6.89 -15.62 4.02
C GLU A 354 7.86 -16.08 2.91
N ARG A 355 7.49 -15.83 1.65
CA ARG A 355 8.31 -16.12 0.46
C ARG A 355 9.06 -14.91 -0.09
N LYS A 356 8.76 -13.70 0.40
CA LYS A 356 9.35 -12.42 -0.07
C LYS A 356 9.12 -12.16 -1.55
N VAL A 357 7.93 -12.51 -2.02
CA VAL A 357 7.50 -12.28 -3.40
C VAL A 357 6.13 -11.63 -3.43
N PHE A 358 5.83 -10.94 -4.52
CA PHE A 358 4.50 -10.44 -4.81
C PHE A 358 4.19 -10.61 -6.30
N ASN A 359 2.91 -10.64 -6.64
CA ASN A 359 2.43 -10.74 -8.01
C ASN A 359 1.48 -9.60 -8.33
N VAL A 360 1.55 -9.13 -9.57
CA VAL A 360 0.64 -8.15 -10.13
C VAL A 360 0.05 -8.74 -11.41
N SER A 361 -1.26 -8.67 -11.54
CA SER A 361 -1.99 -9.17 -12.71
C SER A 361 -2.99 -8.15 -13.20
N ALA A 362 -3.29 -8.14 -14.50
CA ALA A 362 -4.40 -7.36 -15.03
C ALA A 362 -5.72 -7.94 -14.51
N CYS A 363 -6.60 -7.09 -14.00
CA CYS A 363 -7.95 -7.50 -13.64
C CYS A 363 -8.73 -8.02 -14.88
N THR A 364 -9.69 -8.93 -14.66
CA THR A 364 -10.63 -9.36 -15.71
C THR A 364 -12.05 -8.90 -15.40
N TRP A 365 -12.82 -8.70 -16.47
CA TRP A 365 -14.17 -8.15 -16.39
C TRP A 365 -15.15 -9.12 -17.06
N GLN A 366 -15.55 -10.15 -16.34
CA GLN A 366 -16.52 -11.15 -16.81
C GLN A 366 -17.81 -11.07 -15.98
N GLU A 367 -18.93 -10.72 -16.63
CA GLU A 367 -20.23 -10.67 -15.96
C GLU A 367 -20.64 -12.08 -15.53
N GLY A 368 -21.03 -12.23 -14.25
CA GLY A 368 -21.46 -13.52 -13.70
C GLY A 368 -20.33 -14.52 -13.42
N ALA A 369 -19.06 -14.09 -13.41
CA ALA A 369 -17.96 -14.93 -12.96
C ALA A 369 -18.18 -15.38 -11.50
N GLU A 370 -18.07 -16.68 -11.25
CA GLU A 370 -18.16 -17.24 -9.90
C GLU A 370 -16.84 -17.01 -9.15
N GLU A 371 -16.95 -16.52 -7.91
CA GLU A 371 -15.79 -16.33 -7.03
C GLU A 371 -15.07 -17.66 -6.81
N ASN A 372 -13.74 -17.66 -6.97
CA ASN A 372 -12.93 -18.85 -6.74
C ASN A 372 -11.66 -18.48 -5.96
N ILE A 373 -11.79 -18.56 -4.63
CA ILE A 373 -10.73 -18.25 -3.68
C ILE A 373 -9.75 -19.40 -3.54
N VAL A 374 -8.49 -19.13 -3.84
CA VAL A 374 -7.37 -20.05 -3.64
C VAL A 374 -6.57 -19.60 -2.42
N THR A 375 -6.37 -20.51 -1.47
CA THR A 375 -5.57 -20.26 -0.27
C THR A 375 -4.07 -20.26 -0.59
N ILE A 376 -3.33 -19.31 -0.04
CA ILE A 376 -1.87 -19.32 0.02
C ILE A 376 -1.48 -20.05 1.32
N PRO A 377 -0.77 -21.19 1.25
CA PRO A 377 -0.40 -21.94 2.45
C PRO A 377 0.86 -21.35 3.11
N SER A 378 0.97 -21.56 4.43
CA SER A 378 2.21 -21.27 5.16
C SER A 378 3.39 -22.01 4.55
N ARG A 379 4.56 -21.37 4.56
CA ARG A 379 5.82 -21.95 4.13
C ARG A 379 6.20 -23.20 4.95
N GLU A 380 5.95 -23.20 6.25
CA GLU A 380 6.26 -24.34 7.14
C GLU A 380 5.36 -25.56 6.89
N GLY A 381 4.13 -25.34 6.42
CA GLY A 381 3.16 -26.39 6.08
C GLY A 381 3.52 -27.20 4.83
N ASN A 382 4.53 -26.78 4.05
CA ASN A 382 4.93 -27.44 2.81
C ASN A 382 5.91 -28.62 3.03
N THR A 383 6.01 -29.14 4.27
CA THR A 383 6.84 -30.31 4.62
C THR A 383 6.06 -31.61 4.76
N GLY A 384 4.75 -31.64 4.44
CA GLY A 384 3.96 -32.86 4.57
C GLY A 384 2.72 -32.92 3.70
N SER A 385 2.87 -33.37 2.45
CA SER A 385 1.96 -34.30 1.74
C SER A 385 2.27 -34.28 0.24
N SER A 386 3.37 -34.90 -0.14
CA SER A 386 3.51 -35.49 -1.47
C SER A 386 3.47 -37.00 -1.23
N ASN A 387 2.26 -37.57 -1.28
CA ASN A 387 2.17 -39.01 -1.49
C ASN A 387 2.71 -39.28 -2.89
N ASP A 388 3.85 -39.95 -2.92
CA ASP A 388 4.41 -40.61 -4.09
C ASP A 388 3.35 -41.44 -4.80
N ASP A 389 3.19 -41.22 -6.11
CA ASP A 389 3.06 -42.35 -7.03
C ASP A 389 3.68 -42.00 -8.39
N GLY A 390 4.83 -42.62 -8.66
CA GLY A 390 5.30 -43.04 -9.98
C GLY A 390 5.79 -42.01 -11.00
N GLY A 391 7.11 -41.90 -11.18
CA GLY A 391 7.69 -41.52 -12.47
C GLY A 391 9.07 -40.88 -12.42
N SER A 392 10.12 -41.68 -12.61
CA SER A 392 11.52 -41.23 -12.69
C SER A 392 11.79 -40.24 -13.83
N SER A 393 12.48 -39.14 -13.54
CA SER A 393 13.63 -38.70 -14.34
C SER A 393 14.48 -37.68 -13.58
N SER A 394 15.75 -38.03 -13.44
CA SER A 394 16.86 -37.29 -12.85
C SER A 394 17.08 -35.89 -13.43
N GLY A 395 17.20 -34.90 -12.55
CA GLY A 395 17.74 -33.57 -12.84
C GLY A 395 18.19 -32.91 -11.54
N SER A 396 19.41 -33.21 -11.09
CA SER A 396 20.02 -32.64 -9.90
C SER A 396 20.37 -31.16 -10.08
N SER A 397 19.73 -30.28 -9.32
CA SER A 397 20.25 -28.94 -9.00
C SER A 397 20.37 -28.83 -7.48
N SER A 398 21.61 -28.96 -7.00
CA SER A 398 21.97 -28.86 -5.59
C SER A 398 21.93 -27.40 -5.12
N ASP A 399 21.03 -27.07 -4.20
CA ASP A 399 21.14 -25.85 -3.41
C ASP A 399 22.26 -26.01 -2.38
N SER A 400 23.32 -25.20 -2.55
CA SER A 400 24.49 -25.19 -1.68
C SER A 400 24.21 -24.42 -0.39
N GLY A 401 23.60 -25.09 0.59
CA GLY A 401 23.64 -24.67 1.99
C GLY A 401 24.99 -25.03 2.62
N LEU A 402 25.64 -24.08 3.30
CA LEU A 402 26.88 -24.35 4.03
C LEU A 402 26.64 -25.40 5.11
N SER A 403 27.44 -26.47 5.10
CA SER A 403 27.27 -27.58 6.03
C SER A 403 27.47 -27.10 7.48
N THR A 404 26.81 -27.77 8.42
CA THR A 404 26.91 -27.50 9.87
C THR A 404 28.37 -27.45 10.36
N GLY A 405 29.28 -28.18 9.71
CA GLY A 405 30.72 -28.12 10.00
C GLY A 405 31.40 -26.80 9.59
N GLN A 406 30.94 -26.15 8.53
CA GLN A 406 31.44 -24.82 8.12
C GLN A 406 30.91 -23.71 9.03
N ILE A 407 29.67 -23.84 9.51
CA ILE A 407 29.08 -22.91 10.49
C ILE A 407 29.84 -23.00 11.83
N ALA A 408 30.18 -24.21 12.28
CA ALA A 408 30.96 -24.41 13.49
C ALA A 408 32.40 -23.84 13.37
N GLY A 409 33.03 -23.93 12.19
CA GLY A 409 34.36 -23.36 11.95
C GLY A 409 34.41 -21.83 12.03
N ILE A 410 33.39 -21.14 11.51
CA ILE A 410 33.32 -19.66 11.51
C ILE A 410 33.10 -19.11 12.92
N ALA A 411 32.31 -19.80 13.75
CA ALA A 411 32.08 -19.41 15.14
C ALA A 411 33.36 -19.46 15.99
N VAL A 412 34.21 -20.48 15.80
CA VAL A 412 35.47 -20.61 16.57
C VAL A 412 36.52 -19.61 16.09
N GLY A 413 36.59 -19.35 14.77
CA GLY A 413 37.56 -18.39 14.20
C GLY A 413 37.30 -16.93 14.62
N SER A 414 36.04 -16.53 14.73
CA SER A 414 35.65 -15.16 15.11
C SER A 414 35.95 -14.84 16.58
N VAL A 415 35.82 -15.81 17.48
CA VAL A 415 36.17 -15.64 18.90
C VAL A 415 37.69 -15.46 19.08
N LEU A 416 38.50 -16.25 18.36
CA LEU A 416 39.97 -16.13 18.41
C LEU A 416 40.47 -14.80 17.83
N ALA A 417 39.87 -14.34 16.74
CA ALA A 417 40.18 -13.03 16.15
C ALA A 417 39.80 -11.88 17.10
N GLY A 418 38.64 -11.96 17.75
CA GLY A 418 38.20 -10.96 18.74
C GLY A 418 39.15 -10.85 19.93
N LEU A 419 39.62 -11.98 20.47
CA LEU A 419 40.58 -11.99 21.58
C LEU A 419 41.94 -11.39 21.20
N LEU A 420 42.41 -11.61 19.96
CA LEU A 420 43.64 -11.01 19.44
C LEU A 420 43.54 -9.48 19.30
N VAL A 421 42.39 -8.98 18.84
CA VAL A 421 42.15 -7.53 18.73
C VAL A 421 42.11 -6.89 20.13
N ILE A 422 41.43 -7.51 21.10
CA ILE A 422 41.38 -7.01 22.47
C ILE A 422 42.79 -6.99 23.09
N ALA A 423 43.61 -8.03 22.89
CA ALA A 423 44.98 -8.07 23.38
C ALA A 423 45.85 -6.94 22.77
N LEU A 424 45.69 -6.66 21.47
CA LEU A 424 46.38 -5.56 20.78
C LEU A 424 45.96 -4.19 21.31
N VAL A 425 44.66 -3.98 21.54
CA VAL A 425 44.14 -2.72 22.11
C VAL A 425 44.68 -2.50 23.52
N VAL A 426 44.65 -3.53 24.38
CA VAL A 426 45.18 -3.45 25.75
C VAL A 426 46.69 -3.17 25.73
N PHE A 427 47.45 -3.82 24.85
CA PHE A 427 48.89 -3.58 24.71
C PHE A 427 49.21 -2.14 24.28
N CYS A 428 48.47 -1.59 23.32
CA CYS A 428 48.62 -0.21 22.87
C CYS A 428 48.30 0.81 23.99
N VAL A 429 47.26 0.57 24.78
CA VAL A 429 46.88 1.44 25.91
C VAL A 429 47.92 1.39 27.03
N PHE A 430 48.47 0.22 27.35
CA PHE A 430 49.54 0.10 28.35
C PHE A 430 50.84 0.76 27.92
N ARG A 431 51.13 0.77 26.61
CA ARG A 431 52.34 1.41 26.06
C ARG A 431 52.24 2.94 26.04
N GLN A 432 51.03 3.50 25.91
CA GLN A 432 50.79 4.95 26.05
C GLN A 432 50.89 5.46 27.49
N ARG A 433 50.67 4.59 28.50
CA ARG A 433 50.79 4.95 29.93
C ARG A 433 52.20 4.86 30.51
N ARG A 434 53.18 4.39 29.72
CA ARG A 434 54.60 4.27 30.12
C ARG A 434 55.54 5.22 29.36
N LYS A 435 55.00 6.19 28.65
CA LYS A 435 55.67 7.45 28.28
C LYS A 435 55.04 8.56 29.10
#